data_AF-A0A9W4MIF8-F1
#
_entry.id   AF-A0A9W4MIF8-F1
#
_cell.length_a   1.000
_cell.length_b   1.000
_cell.length_c   1.000
_cell.angle_alpha   90.00
_cell.angle_beta   90.00
_cell.angle_gamma   90.00
#
_symmetry.space_group_name_H-M   'P 1'
#
loop_
_entity.id
_entity.type
_entity.pdbx_description
1 polymer ?
#
loop_
_entity_poly.entity_id
_entity_poly.type
_entity_poly.pdbx_seq_one_letter_code
_entity_poly.pdbx_strand_id
1 'polypeptide(L)'
;MLLPAEKTLFVRGATPLLLLAGAPVHDALPRLTDPGETLPRCEGWSIVPRLTLCVVDGPGDHGVLIPALAAPVMGTTDTEPGEMADWCEDAERAGGAVVLSLDHLPPTLDWPTFLTPGTTHGGFVPALP
;
A
#
# COMPACT_ATOMS: atom_id res chain seq x y z
N MET A 1 2.06 3.67 14.56
CA MET A 1 2.08 2.33 15.21
C MET A 1 2.88 1.35 14.34
N LEU A 2 3.53 0.33 14.92
CA LEU A 2 4.25 -0.70 14.15
C LEU A 2 3.26 -1.76 13.61
N LEU A 3 3.22 -1.97 12.30
CA LEU A 3 2.46 -3.06 11.67
C LEU A 3 3.40 -4.24 11.39
N PRO A 4 3.01 -5.47 11.76
CA PRO A 4 3.80 -6.66 11.46
C PRO A 4 3.96 -6.89 9.96
N ALA A 5 5.10 -7.46 9.57
CA ALA A 5 5.43 -7.71 8.16
C ALA A 5 4.47 -8.72 7.51
N GLU A 6 3.98 -9.71 8.27
CA GLU A 6 3.00 -10.70 7.80
C GLU A 6 1.63 -10.12 7.46
N LYS A 7 1.36 -8.88 7.88
CA LYS A 7 0.16 -8.12 7.54
C LYS A 7 0.37 -7.17 6.36
N THR A 8 1.52 -7.27 5.71
CA THR A 8 1.92 -6.34 4.65
C THR A 8 2.30 -7.10 3.38
N LEU A 9 1.89 -6.56 2.23
CA LEU A 9 2.31 -7.05 0.92
C LEU A 9 2.67 -5.87 0.01
N PHE A 10 3.85 -5.92 -0.58
CA PHE A 10 4.31 -4.96 -1.58
C PHE A 10 4.13 -5.55 -2.97
N VAL A 11 3.62 -4.78 -3.91
CA VAL A 11 3.41 -5.21 -5.30
C VAL A 11 4.08 -4.21 -6.22
N ARG A 12 4.99 -4.71 -7.08
CA ARG A 12 5.73 -3.90 -8.05
C ARG A 12 4.86 -3.48 -9.24
N GLY A 13 5.31 -2.46 -9.97
CA GLY A 13 4.67 -2.02 -11.20
C GLY A 13 4.79 -0.52 -11.46
N ALA A 14 4.25 -0.07 -12.59
CA ALA A 14 4.22 1.37 -12.94
C ALA A 14 3.39 2.20 -11.94
N THR A 15 2.43 1.56 -11.27
CA THR A 15 1.72 2.09 -10.12
C THR A 15 1.91 1.09 -8.99
N PRO A 16 2.98 1.21 -8.20
CA PRO A 16 3.28 0.23 -7.16
C PRO A 16 2.24 0.29 -6.05
N LEU A 17 2.00 -0.85 -5.42
CA LEU A 17 0.98 -0.99 -4.38
C LEU A 17 1.54 -1.51 -3.07
N LEU A 18 0.85 -1.12 -2.00
CA LEU A 18 1.06 -1.54 -0.63
C LEU A 18 -0.29 -1.99 -0.04
N LEU A 19 -0.43 -3.29 0.25
CA LEU A 19 -1.60 -3.83 0.94
C LEU A 19 -1.31 -3.97 2.44
N LEU A 20 -2.25 -3.50 3.27
CA LEU A 20 -2.16 -3.52 4.73
C LEU A 20 -3.38 -4.23 5.32
N ALA A 21 -3.17 -5.41 5.92
CA ALA A 21 -4.23 -6.16 6.57
C ALA A 21 -4.43 -5.76 8.04
N GLY A 22 -5.67 -5.46 8.42
CA GLY A 22 -6.05 -5.08 9.78
C GLY A 22 -5.19 -3.93 10.31
N ALA A 23 -4.90 -2.95 9.46
CA ALA A 23 -4.07 -1.81 9.83
C ALA A 23 -4.82 -0.93 10.84
N PRO A 24 -4.15 -0.40 11.88
CA PRO A 24 -4.79 0.45 12.89
C PRO A 24 -5.27 1.80 12.32
N VAL A 25 -4.88 2.11 11.09
CA VAL A 25 -5.26 3.32 10.35
C VAL A 25 -6.42 3.09 9.37
N HIS A 26 -7.02 1.89 9.35
CA HIS A 26 -8.01 1.47 8.35
C HIS A 26 -9.12 2.51 8.14
N ASP A 27 -9.81 2.91 9.22
CA ASP A 27 -10.94 3.84 9.15
C ASP A 27 -10.52 5.31 8.88
N ALA A 28 -9.23 5.62 8.98
CA ALA A 28 -8.69 6.96 8.69
C ALA A 28 -8.35 7.13 7.20
N LEU A 29 -8.25 6.03 6.44
CA LEU A 29 -8.09 6.08 4.99
C LEU A 29 -9.46 6.26 4.30
N PRO A 30 -9.53 6.98 3.17
CA PRO A 30 -10.78 7.13 2.43
C PRO A 30 -11.34 5.79 1.96
N ARG A 31 -12.68 5.65 1.90
CA ARG A 31 -13.30 4.50 1.26
C ARG A 31 -13.05 4.53 -0.24
N LEU A 32 -12.67 3.38 -0.81
CA LEU A 32 -12.72 3.21 -2.25
C LEU A 32 -14.17 2.97 -2.67
N THR A 33 -14.76 3.97 -3.31
CA THR A 33 -15.97 3.81 -4.11
C THR A 33 -15.53 3.56 -5.53
N ASP A 34 -16.04 2.49 -6.14
CA ASP A 34 -15.84 2.06 -7.54
C ASP A 34 -14.79 2.90 -8.29
N PRO A 35 -13.54 2.44 -8.40
CA PRO A 35 -12.51 3.25 -9.05
C PRO A 35 -12.96 3.46 -10.49
N GLY A 36 -13.26 4.70 -10.83
CA GLY A 36 -13.19 5.11 -12.23
C GLY A 36 -11.76 4.95 -12.75
N GLU A 37 -11.43 5.62 -13.86
CA GLU A 37 -10.07 5.55 -14.42
C GLU A 37 -8.96 6.10 -13.49
N THR A 38 -9.30 6.78 -12.39
CA THR A 38 -8.34 7.43 -11.51
C THR A 38 -8.60 7.10 -10.03
N LEU A 39 -7.59 6.54 -9.37
CA LEU A 39 -7.65 6.29 -7.93
C LEU A 39 -7.65 7.62 -7.15
N PRO A 40 -8.47 7.75 -6.09
CA PRO A 40 -8.51 8.96 -5.29
C PRO A 40 -7.17 9.16 -4.55
N ARG A 41 -6.77 10.42 -4.38
CA ARG A 41 -5.61 10.77 -3.56
C ARG A 41 -6.00 10.75 -2.07
N CYS A 42 -5.14 10.17 -1.23
CA CYS A 42 -5.28 10.26 0.22
C CYS A 42 -4.72 11.61 0.70
N GLU A 43 -5.59 12.61 0.80
CA GLU A 43 -5.20 13.96 1.24
C GLU A 43 -4.59 13.96 2.65
N GLY A 44 -3.47 14.65 2.83
CA GLY A 44 -2.73 14.71 4.09
C GLY A 44 -1.95 13.44 4.45
N TRP A 45 -1.97 12.42 3.57
CA TRP A 45 -1.15 11.23 3.71
C TRP A 45 0.10 11.30 2.86
N SER A 46 1.14 10.61 3.30
CA SER A 46 2.39 10.46 2.57
C SER A 46 3.05 9.11 2.84
N ILE A 47 3.92 8.69 1.93
CA ILE A 47 4.66 7.43 2.06
C ILE A 47 6.17 7.69 2.01
N VAL A 48 6.92 7.00 2.85
CA VAL A 48 8.38 7.00 2.85
C VAL A 48 8.85 5.59 2.52
N PRO A 49 9.10 5.29 1.23
CA PRO A 49 9.58 3.99 0.80
C PRO A 49 11.08 3.87 1.12
N ARG A 50 11.47 2.97 2.03
CA ARG A 50 12.89 2.61 2.26
C ARG A 50 13.05 1.10 2.34
N LEU A 51 14.28 0.66 2.05
CA LEU A 51 14.66 -0.76 2.00
C LEU A 51 14.33 -1.53 3.28
N THR A 52 14.57 -0.94 4.44
CA THR A 52 14.41 -1.61 5.73
C THR A 52 13.08 -1.32 6.39
N LEU A 53 12.46 -0.19 6.05
CA LEU A 53 11.32 0.36 6.77
C LEU A 53 10.48 1.23 5.85
N CYS A 54 9.18 0.98 5.78
CA CYS A 54 8.24 1.82 5.05
C CYS A 54 7.33 2.53 6.04
N VAL A 55 7.12 3.83 5.85
CA VAL A 55 6.19 4.62 6.67
C VAL A 55 5.05 5.07 5.79
N VAL A 56 3.82 4.84 6.23
CA VAL A 56 2.64 5.54 5.72
C VAL A 56 2.24 6.52 6.82
N ASP A 57 2.53 7.79 6.59
CA ASP A 57 2.33 8.88 7.53
C ASP A 57 1.07 9.66 7.16
N GLY A 58 0.22 9.94 8.14
CA GLY A 58 -1.07 10.56 7.94
C GLY A 58 -1.39 11.61 9.00
N PRO A 59 -2.55 12.26 8.93
CA PRO A 59 -2.89 13.36 9.82
C PRO A 59 -3.01 12.95 11.30
N GLY A 60 -2.54 13.80 12.20
CA GLY A 60 -2.65 13.56 13.65
C GLY A 60 -1.81 12.37 14.10
N ASP A 61 -2.45 11.42 14.79
CA ASP A 61 -1.81 10.18 15.25
C ASP A 61 -2.03 9.00 14.28
N HIS A 62 -2.59 9.27 13.09
CA HIS A 62 -2.82 8.25 12.08
C HIS A 62 -1.55 8.00 11.27
N GLY A 63 -0.89 6.89 11.55
CA GLY A 63 0.29 6.48 10.80
C GLY A 63 0.74 5.07 11.14
N VAL A 64 1.39 4.44 10.17
CA VAL A 64 1.90 3.07 10.30
C VAL A 64 3.33 2.96 9.81
N LEU A 65 4.11 2.22 10.58
CA LEU A 65 5.50 1.89 10.30
C LEU A 65 5.58 0.39 10.05
N ILE A 66 6.25 0.01 8.97
CA ILE A 66 6.30 -1.36 8.45
C ILE A 66 7.77 -1.81 8.39
N PRO A 67 8.15 -2.96 8.95
CA PRO A 67 9.45 -3.59 8.70
C PRO A 67 9.53 -4.12 7.26
N ALA A 68 9.88 -3.25 6.31
CA ALA A 68 9.78 -3.54 4.89
C ALA A 68 10.68 -4.70 4.43
N LEU A 69 11.87 -4.85 5.03
CA LEU A 69 12.82 -5.92 4.67
C LEU A 69 12.27 -7.33 4.87
N ALA A 70 11.34 -7.51 5.81
CA ALA A 70 10.78 -8.81 6.16
C ALA A 70 9.43 -9.07 5.48
N ALA A 71 8.86 -8.07 4.82
CA ALA A 71 7.57 -8.19 4.16
C ALA A 71 7.74 -8.77 2.74
N PRO A 72 6.79 -9.59 2.28
CA PRO A 72 6.82 -10.11 0.92
C PRO A 72 6.69 -8.98 -0.11
N VAL A 73 7.45 -9.12 -1.21
CA VAL A 73 7.37 -8.27 -2.39
C VAL A 73 7.04 -9.15 -3.59
N MET A 74 5.93 -8.84 -4.25
CA MET A 74 5.52 -9.48 -5.50
C MET A 74 6.07 -8.70 -6.68
N GLY A 75 6.58 -9.43 -7.68
CA GLY A 75 7.01 -8.89 -8.96
C GLY A 75 5.84 -8.33 -9.77
N THR A 76 6.12 -7.91 -10.99
CA THR A 76 5.10 -7.43 -11.94
C THR A 76 4.21 -8.55 -12.49
N THR A 77 4.59 -9.81 -12.24
CA THR A 77 3.78 -10.99 -12.50
C THR A 77 3.59 -11.74 -11.18
N ASP A 78 2.42 -12.35 -10.98
CA ASP A 78 2.07 -13.06 -9.74
C ASP A 78 2.96 -14.29 -9.45
N THR A 79 3.82 -14.67 -10.40
CA THR A 79 4.67 -15.86 -10.32
C THR A 79 6.11 -15.57 -9.91
N GLU A 80 6.53 -14.31 -9.86
CA GLU A 80 7.92 -13.93 -9.59
C GLU A 80 8.03 -13.11 -8.30
N PRO A 81 8.87 -13.51 -7.34
CA PRO A 81 9.19 -12.66 -6.20
C PRO A 81 9.92 -11.40 -6.67
N GLY A 82 9.52 -10.25 -6.13
CA GLY A 82 10.20 -8.97 -6.34
C GLY A 82 11.20 -8.66 -5.23
N GLU A 83 11.99 -7.60 -5.43
CA GLU A 83 12.89 -7.07 -4.41
C GLU A 83 12.36 -5.73 -3.87
N MET A 84 12.59 -5.49 -2.58
CA MET A 84 12.15 -4.24 -1.93
C MET A 84 12.85 -3.00 -2.52
N ALA A 85 14.09 -3.16 -3.00
CA ALA A 85 14.81 -2.09 -3.70
C ALA A 85 14.07 -1.66 -4.96
N ASP A 86 13.66 -2.63 -5.76
CA ASP A 86 12.91 -2.36 -6.98
C ASP A 86 11.55 -1.73 -6.70
N TRP A 87 10.86 -2.17 -5.64
CA TRP A 87 9.60 -1.55 -5.25
C TRP A 87 9.78 -0.09 -4.81
N CYS A 88 10.86 0.22 -4.08
CA CYS A 88 11.21 1.60 -3.75
C CYS A 88 11.45 2.44 -5.02
N GLU A 89 12.19 1.92 -5.99
CA GLU A 89 12.43 2.61 -7.26
C GLU A 89 11.12 2.83 -8.04
N ASP A 90 10.24 1.83 -8.05
CA ASP A 90 8.91 1.94 -8.66
C ASP A 90 8.10 3.06 -7.98
N ALA A 91 8.14 3.14 -6.65
CA ALA A 91 7.41 4.14 -5.87
C ALA A 91 7.96 5.55 -6.07
N GLU A 92 9.28 5.70 -6.07
CA GLU A 92 9.94 6.98 -6.37
C GLU A 92 9.61 7.45 -7.80
N ARG A 93 9.66 6.54 -8.78
CA ARG A 93 9.33 6.83 -10.19
C ARG A 93 7.87 7.23 -10.38
N ALA A 94 6.96 6.60 -9.65
CA ALA A 94 5.53 6.94 -9.65
C ALA A 94 5.21 8.18 -8.79
N GLY A 95 6.17 8.68 -8.00
CA GLY A 95 5.96 9.77 -7.04
C GLY A 95 5.09 9.38 -5.84
N GLY A 96 4.98 8.08 -5.54
CA GLY A 96 4.11 7.54 -4.50
C GLY A 96 3.71 6.08 -4.76
N ALA A 97 2.74 5.60 -4.00
CA ALA A 97 2.19 4.26 -4.15
C ALA A 97 0.69 4.25 -3.86
N VAL A 98 -0.01 3.26 -4.38
CA VAL A 98 -1.39 3.00 -3.96
C VAL A 98 -1.35 2.20 -2.68
N VAL A 99 -1.93 2.75 -1.61
CA VAL A 99 -2.02 2.09 -0.32
C VAL A 99 -3.45 1.63 -0.11
N LEU A 100 -3.64 0.32 0.09
CA LEU A 100 -4.94 -0.27 0.39
C LEU A 100 -4.89 -0.90 1.78
N SER A 101 -5.86 -0.56 2.61
CA SER A 101 -6.11 -1.25 3.86
C SER A 101 -7.33 -2.16 3.72
N LEU A 102 -7.13 -3.41 4.14
CA LEU A 102 -8.06 -4.52 4.04
C LEU A 102 -8.23 -5.16 5.42
N ASP A 103 -9.28 -5.94 5.62
CA ASP A 103 -9.43 -6.75 6.84
C ASP A 103 -8.36 -7.87 6.92
N HIS A 104 -8.08 -8.51 5.78
CA HIS A 104 -7.12 -9.60 5.64
C HIS A 104 -6.40 -9.53 4.29
N LEU A 105 -5.15 -10.01 4.24
CA LEU A 105 -4.45 -10.19 2.97
C LEU A 105 -5.07 -11.38 2.25
N PRO A 106 -5.42 -11.27 0.95
CA PRO A 106 -5.90 -12.42 0.22
C PRO A 106 -4.75 -13.34 -0.19
N PRO A 107 -5.05 -14.62 -0.45
CA PRO A 107 -4.07 -15.58 -0.94
C PRO A 107 -3.64 -15.31 -2.39
N THR A 108 -4.44 -14.57 -3.16
CA THR A 108 -4.21 -14.21 -4.56
C THR A 108 -4.64 -12.78 -4.80
N LEU A 109 -3.92 -12.04 -5.64
CA LEU A 109 -4.27 -10.68 -6.03
C LEU A 109 -5.37 -10.71 -7.09
N ASP A 110 -6.60 -10.39 -6.69
CA ASP A 110 -7.74 -10.27 -7.60
C ASP A 110 -8.28 -8.83 -7.56
N TRP A 111 -7.86 -8.03 -8.53
CA TRP A 111 -8.19 -6.61 -8.63
C TRP A 111 -9.70 -6.35 -8.59
N PRO A 112 -10.54 -6.98 -9.43
CA PRO A 112 -12.00 -6.89 -9.32
C PRO A 112 -12.53 -7.08 -7.90
N THR A 113 -11.97 -8.02 -7.14
CA THR A 113 -12.40 -8.30 -5.76
C THR A 113 -12.04 -7.17 -4.81
N PHE A 114 -10.84 -6.60 -4.90
CA PHE A 114 -10.45 -5.44 -4.06
C PHE A 114 -11.25 -4.18 -4.33
N LEU A 115 -11.78 -4.07 -5.54
CA LEU A 115 -12.54 -2.91 -6.00
C LEU A 115 -14.05 -3.05 -5.73
N THR A 116 -14.47 -4.15 -5.08
CA THR A 116 -15.83 -4.30 -4.59
C THR A 116 -16.15 -3.17 -3.61
N PRO A 117 -17.18 -2.35 -3.85
CA PRO A 117 -17.49 -1.22 -3.00
C PRO A 117 -17.70 -1.62 -1.54
N GLY A 118 -17.00 -0.95 -0.63
CA GLY A 118 -17.28 -0.99 0.82
C GLY A 118 -16.40 -1.90 1.68
N THR A 119 -15.45 -2.65 1.12
CA THR A 119 -14.54 -3.53 1.88
C THR A 119 -13.11 -3.00 1.97
N THR A 120 -12.76 -2.00 1.18
CA THR A 120 -11.39 -1.49 1.03
C THR A 120 -11.32 0.00 1.30
N HIS A 121 -10.38 0.41 2.15
CA HIS A 121 -10.03 1.81 2.36
C HIS A 121 -8.64 2.08 1.77
N GLY A 122 -8.42 3.25 1.18
CA GLY A 122 -7.13 3.57 0.58
C GLY A 122 -7.21 4.55 -0.58
N GLY A 123 -6.12 4.58 -1.34
CA GLY A 123 -5.95 5.49 -2.47
C GLY A 123 -4.48 5.71 -2.79
N PHE A 124 -4.21 6.66 -3.69
CA PHE A 124 -2.86 7.08 -4.02
C PHE A 124 -2.28 7.93 -2.89
N VAL A 125 -1.15 7.48 -2.35
CA VAL A 125 -0.39 8.17 -1.29
C VAL A 125 0.92 8.68 -1.90
N PRO A 126 1.12 10.02 -1.94
CA PRO A 126 2.33 10.61 -2.51
C PRO A 126 3.57 10.28 -1.67
N ALA A 127 4.71 10.09 -2.32
CA ALA A 127 5.99 9.96 -1.63
C ALA A 127 6.36 11.29 -0.97
N LEU A 128 6.93 11.25 0.23
CA LEU A 128 7.61 12.43 0.76
C LEU A 128 8.88 12.70 -0.06
N PRO A 129 9.12 13.96 -0.45
CA PRO A 129 10.35 14.34 -1.14
C PRO A 129 11.61 14.16 -0.28
#